data_AF-A0A9X3KA85-F1
#
_entry.id   AF-A0A9X3KA85-F1
#
_cell.length_a   1.000
_cell.length_b   1.000
_cell.length_c   1.000
_cell.angle_alpha   90.00
_cell.angle_beta   90.00
_cell.angle_gamma   90.00
#
_symmetry.space_group_name_H-M   'P 1'
#
loop_
_entity.id
_entity.type
_entity.pdbx_description
1 polymer ?
#
loop_
_entity_poly.entity_id
_entity_poly.type
_entity_poly.pdbx_seq_one_letter_code
_entity_poly.pdbx_strand_id
1 'polypeptide(L)'
;MKNKFGIYLMIGIIFILFLCSGFYIAYTVLSYNDLYIGTYIFFSLSILGYFILAYIILTRILFRLKFRNEMICYFNGDKLYTSNHLFPIDTDKIEKVVIKSTSKYRSNRAYKVSIKLKGRFFKYTFGIGHISTDKEQKKYDYFLKELKKRHIDYEIK
;
A
#
# COMPACT_ATOMS: atom_id res chain seq x y z
N MET A 1 20.39 11.90 -8.90
CA MET A 1 20.33 10.55 -8.27
C MET A 1 21.20 10.43 -7.00
N LYS A 2 21.59 11.52 -6.31
CA LYS A 2 22.63 11.43 -5.25
C LYS A 2 22.13 11.14 -3.81
N ASN A 3 20.86 11.36 -3.46
CA ASN A 3 20.33 11.11 -2.10
C ASN A 3 19.38 9.91 -1.94
N LYS A 4 19.01 9.23 -3.04
CA LYS A 4 18.00 8.14 -2.95
C LYS A 4 18.54 6.91 -2.22
N PHE A 5 19.81 6.57 -2.42
CA PHE A 5 20.45 5.43 -1.76
C PHE A 5 20.58 5.64 -0.24
N GLY A 6 21.01 6.82 0.19
CA GLY A 6 21.09 7.17 1.61
C GLY A 6 19.74 7.10 2.32
N ILE A 7 18.65 7.52 1.66
CA ILE A 7 17.29 7.39 2.21
C ILE A 7 16.90 5.91 2.38
N TYR A 8 17.15 5.05 1.39
CA TYR A 8 16.84 3.62 1.52
C TYR A 8 17.70 2.92 2.58
N LEU A 9 18.98 3.28 2.67
CA LEU A 9 19.90 2.78 3.70
C LEU A 9 19.42 3.20 5.09
N MET A 10 19.04 4.46 5.27
CA MET A 10 18.53 4.99 6.53
C MET A 10 17.19 4.33 6.92
N ILE A 11 16.29 4.09 5.96
CA ILE A 11 15.06 3.34 6.20
C ILE A 11 15.37 1.91 6.65
N GLY A 12 16.36 1.24 6.03
CA GLY A 12 16.80 -0.09 6.42
C GLY A 12 17.41 -0.12 7.82
N ILE A 13 18.23 0.86 8.18
CA ILE A 13 18.85 0.98 9.51
C ILE A 13 17.79 1.26 10.58
N ILE A 14 16.85 2.17 10.32
CA ILE A 14 15.71 2.44 11.21
C ILE A 14 14.89 1.16 11.40
N PHE A 15 14.67 0.39 10.33
CA PHE A 15 13.94 -0.86 10.40
C PHE A 15 14.64 -1.94 11.24
N ILE A 16 15.97 -2.05 11.13
CA ILE A 16 16.79 -2.97 11.94
C ILE A 16 16.80 -2.56 13.41
N LEU A 17 17.01 -1.27 13.71
CA LEU A 17 16.96 -0.76 15.08
C LEU A 17 15.57 -0.97 15.71
N PHE A 18 14.52 -0.81 14.90
CA PHE A 18 13.13 -1.02 15.33
C PHE A 18 12.80 -2.53 15.52
N LEU A 19 13.46 -3.44 14.80
CA LEU A 19 13.40 -4.89 15.08
C LEU A 19 14.06 -5.24 16.41
N CYS A 20 15.26 -4.72 16.63
CA CYS A 20 16.02 -4.99 17.85
C CYS A 20 15.27 -4.50 19.10
N SER A 21 14.57 -3.36 19.04
CA SER A 21 13.75 -2.90 20.17
C SER A 21 12.54 -3.80 20.43
N GLY A 22 11.87 -4.29 19.38
CA GLY A 22 10.78 -5.26 19.52
C GLY A 22 11.24 -6.57 20.16
N PHE A 23 12.38 -7.12 19.74
CA PHE A 23 12.98 -8.31 20.33
C PHE A 23 13.44 -8.10 21.77
N TYR A 24 14.04 -6.94 22.08
CA TYR A 24 14.46 -6.60 23.44
C TYR A 24 13.28 -6.51 24.41
N ILE A 25 12.16 -5.90 23.98
CA ILE A 25 10.93 -5.84 24.78
C ILE A 25 10.29 -7.23 24.92
N ALA A 26 10.32 -8.07 23.88
CA ALA A 26 9.86 -9.47 23.97
C ALA A 26 10.62 -10.23 25.05
N TYR A 27 11.95 -10.09 25.03
CA TYR A 27 12.86 -10.75 25.94
C TYR A 27 12.66 -10.29 27.39
N THR A 28 12.47 -8.99 27.63
CA THR A 28 12.21 -8.48 28.98
C THR A 28 10.84 -8.93 29.50
N VAL A 29 9.82 -8.99 28.64
CA VAL A 29 8.48 -9.48 29.03
C VAL A 29 8.51 -10.98 29.37
N LEU A 30 9.24 -11.80 28.60
CA LEU A 30 9.39 -13.23 28.88
C LEU A 30 10.26 -13.54 30.10
N SER A 31 11.19 -12.64 30.45
CA SER A 31 12.11 -12.83 31.58
C SER A 31 11.51 -12.44 32.94
N TYR A 32 10.39 -11.71 32.97
CA TYR A 32 9.70 -11.32 34.20
C TYR A 32 8.41 -12.15 34.38
N ASN A 33 8.42 -13.04 35.39
CA ASN A 33 7.33 -13.98 35.69
C ASN A 33 6.00 -13.34 36.12
N ASP A 34 5.97 -12.05 36.49
CA ASP A 34 4.81 -11.38 37.11
C ASP A 34 3.99 -10.50 36.16
N LEU A 35 4.17 -10.63 34.84
CA LEU A 35 3.46 -9.77 33.89
C LEU A 35 2.03 -10.26 33.63
N TYR A 36 1.07 -9.38 33.95
CA TYR A 36 -0.36 -9.54 33.72
C TYR A 36 -0.67 -9.87 32.24
N ILE A 37 -1.73 -10.65 32.00
CA ILE A 37 -2.15 -11.09 30.65
C ILE A 37 -2.34 -9.92 29.64
N GLY A 38 -2.64 -8.72 30.15
CA GLY A 38 -2.72 -7.49 29.36
C GLY A 38 -1.41 -7.11 28.66
N THR A 39 -0.24 -7.39 29.27
CA THR A 39 1.06 -7.10 28.67
C THR A 39 1.32 -8.00 27.46
N TYR A 40 0.98 -9.29 27.55
CA TYR A 40 1.10 -10.23 26.43
C TYR A 40 0.17 -9.86 25.26
N ILE A 41 -1.05 -9.41 25.54
CA ILE A 41 -2.01 -8.94 24.52
C ILE A 41 -1.48 -7.67 23.84
N PHE A 42 -1.03 -6.69 24.62
CA PHE A 42 -0.46 -5.45 24.09
C PHE A 42 0.77 -5.71 23.22
N PHE A 43 1.65 -6.62 23.67
CA PHE A 43 2.84 -7.01 22.93
C PHE A 43 2.50 -7.72 21.61
N SER A 44 1.55 -8.66 21.64
CA SER A 44 1.06 -9.35 20.44
C SER A 44 0.45 -8.38 19.42
N LEU A 45 -0.35 -7.40 19.87
CA LEU A 45 -0.90 -6.35 19.01
C LEU A 45 0.18 -5.45 18.44
N SER A 46 1.22 -5.14 19.21
CA SER A 46 2.37 -4.33 18.78
C SER A 46 3.17 -5.05 17.70
N ILE A 47 3.44 -6.35 17.85
CA ILE A 47 4.07 -7.19 16.82
C ILE A 47 3.21 -7.26 15.56
N LEU A 48 1.90 -7.45 15.70
CA LEU A 48 1.00 -7.48 14.55
C LEU A 48 1.03 -6.15 13.78
N GLY A 49 0.98 -5.02 14.50
CA GLY A 49 1.14 -3.69 13.92
C GLY A 49 2.49 -3.51 13.22
N TYR A 50 3.56 -4.06 13.79
CA TYR A 50 4.90 -4.07 13.20
C TYR A 50 4.91 -4.78 11.83
N PHE A 51 4.34 -5.98 11.73
CA PHE A 51 4.28 -6.72 10.48
C PHE A 51 3.48 -5.98 9.40
N ILE A 52 2.38 -5.33 9.78
CA ILE A 52 1.57 -4.52 8.87
C ILE A 52 2.36 -3.33 8.33
N LEU A 53 3.09 -2.61 9.19
CA LEU A 53 3.90 -1.47 8.77
C LEU A 53 5.04 -1.90 7.85
N ALA A 54 5.76 -2.96 8.23
CA ALA A 54 6.84 -3.55 7.44
C ALA A 54 6.36 -3.93 6.03
N TYR A 55 5.20 -4.59 5.95
CA TYR A 55 4.56 -4.96 4.69
C TYR A 55 4.24 -3.72 3.82
N ILE A 56 3.68 -2.66 4.39
CA ILE A 56 3.36 -1.42 3.63
C ILE A 56 4.65 -0.75 3.10
N ILE A 57 5.74 -0.75 3.87
CA ILE A 57 7.00 -0.15 3.43
C ILE A 57 7.61 -0.99 2.31
N LEU A 58 7.66 -2.32 2.50
CA LEU A 58 8.22 -3.26 1.53
C LEU A 58 7.49 -3.20 0.18
N THR A 59 6.17 -3.22 0.20
CA THR A 59 5.35 -3.12 -1.03
C THR A 59 5.65 -1.85 -1.83
N ARG A 60 5.78 -0.71 -1.16
CA ARG A 60 6.12 0.56 -1.81
C ARG A 60 7.52 0.57 -2.41
N ILE A 61 8.51 0.00 -1.71
CA ILE A 61 9.89 -0.09 -2.20
C ILE A 61 9.94 -0.97 -3.45
N LEU A 62 9.38 -2.18 -3.38
CA LEU A 62 9.36 -3.12 -4.50
C LEU A 62 8.61 -2.55 -5.71
N PHE A 63 7.49 -1.88 -5.47
CA PHE A 63 6.74 -1.23 -6.54
C PHE A 63 7.59 -0.15 -7.24
N ARG A 64 8.28 0.71 -6.47
CA ARG A 64 9.16 1.76 -7.03
C ARG A 64 10.37 1.20 -7.76
N LEU A 65 10.91 0.06 -7.31
CA LEU A 65 12.02 -0.62 -7.98
C LEU A 65 11.58 -1.21 -9.31
N LYS A 66 10.41 -1.88 -9.33
CA LYS A 66 9.86 -2.53 -10.53
C LYS A 66 9.33 -1.53 -11.55
N PHE A 67 8.66 -0.48 -11.09
CA PHE A 67 8.07 0.56 -11.91
C PHE A 67 8.75 1.89 -11.56
N ARG A 68 9.87 2.17 -12.24
CA ARG A 68 10.76 3.34 -11.99
C ARG A 68 10.07 4.72 -12.12
N ASN A 69 8.80 4.76 -12.55
CA ASN A 69 8.00 5.97 -12.68
C ASN A 69 7.04 6.13 -11.50
N GLU A 70 6.68 7.37 -11.17
CA GLU A 70 5.74 7.75 -10.09
C GLU A 70 4.28 7.28 -10.33
N MET A 71 4.07 6.22 -11.10
CA MET A 71 2.76 5.60 -11.25
C MET A 71 2.35 4.97 -9.92
N ILE A 72 1.06 5.07 -9.59
CA ILE A 72 0.50 4.49 -8.36
C ILE A 72 -0.08 3.11 -8.64
N CYS A 73 -0.47 2.88 -9.89
CA CYS A 73 -0.96 1.63 -10.43
C CYS A 73 -0.44 1.42 -11.84
N TYR A 74 -0.25 0.17 -12.23
CA TYR A 74 0.22 -0.20 -13.57
C TYR A 74 -0.44 -1.50 -14.00
N PHE A 75 -0.95 -1.54 -15.23
CA PHE A 75 -1.46 -2.77 -15.82
C PHE A 75 -0.36 -3.43 -16.66
N ASN A 76 -0.08 -4.70 -16.40
CA ASN A 76 0.80 -5.53 -17.22
C ASN A 76 0.05 -6.82 -17.61
N GLY A 77 -0.34 -6.93 -18.88
CA GLY A 77 -1.26 -7.98 -19.34
C GLY A 77 -2.58 -7.95 -18.55
N ASP A 78 -2.95 -9.10 -18.00
CA ASP A 78 -4.16 -9.34 -17.20
C ASP A 78 -3.93 -9.10 -15.69
N LYS A 79 -2.89 -8.36 -15.34
CA LYS A 79 -2.48 -8.12 -13.95
C LYS A 79 -2.41 -6.63 -13.65
N LEU A 80 -3.08 -6.23 -12.57
CA LEU A 80 -3.03 -4.89 -12.00
C LEU A 80 -2.04 -4.85 -10.83
N TYR A 81 -0.97 -4.08 -10.98
CA TYR A 81 -0.01 -3.78 -9.93
C TYR A 81 -0.38 -2.48 -9.25
N THR A 82 -0.27 -2.41 -7.92
CA THR A 82 -0.53 -1.18 -7.15
C THR A 82 0.54 -0.95 -6.10
N SER A 83 0.81 0.30 -5.76
CA SER A 83 1.87 0.66 -4.80
C SER A 83 1.62 0.22 -3.36
N ASN A 84 0.41 -0.23 -3.04
CA ASN A 84 -0.03 -0.58 -1.68
C ASN A 84 -0.12 -2.10 -1.46
N HIS A 85 0.11 -2.91 -2.49
CA HIS A 85 -0.05 -4.36 -2.44
C HIS A 85 1.13 -5.07 -3.08
N LEU A 86 1.60 -6.15 -2.44
CA LEU A 86 2.78 -6.90 -2.87
C LEU A 86 2.50 -7.68 -4.14
N PHE A 87 1.34 -8.32 -4.16
CA PHE A 87 0.91 -9.18 -5.25
C PHE A 87 0.03 -8.41 -6.23
N PRO A 88 0.21 -8.64 -7.54
CA PRO A 88 -0.72 -8.13 -8.52
C PRO A 88 -2.11 -8.72 -8.31
N ILE A 89 -3.11 -7.95 -8.71
CA ILE A 89 -4.50 -8.37 -8.78
C ILE A 89 -4.76 -8.87 -10.20
N ASP A 90 -5.19 -10.11 -10.35
CA ASP A 90 -5.64 -10.62 -11.64
C ASP A 90 -6.96 -9.91 -12.04
N THR A 91 -7.05 -9.44 -13.28
CA THR A 91 -8.15 -8.57 -13.72
C THR A 91 -9.49 -9.29 -13.80
N ASP A 92 -9.47 -10.61 -14.04
CA ASP A 92 -10.64 -11.50 -14.02
C ASP A 92 -11.30 -11.62 -12.63
N LYS A 93 -10.52 -11.42 -11.57
CA LYS A 93 -10.96 -11.41 -10.18
C LYS A 93 -11.55 -10.08 -9.75
N ILE A 94 -11.42 -9.03 -10.56
CA ILE A 94 -12.04 -7.73 -10.27
C ILE A 94 -13.54 -7.85 -10.49
N GLU A 95 -14.30 -7.59 -9.44
CA GLU A 95 -15.77 -7.61 -9.47
C GLU A 95 -16.33 -6.23 -9.77
N LYS A 96 -15.77 -5.20 -9.11
CA LYS A 96 -16.28 -3.83 -9.25
C LYS A 96 -15.20 -2.81 -8.92
N VAL A 97 -15.08 -1.78 -9.74
CA VAL A 97 -14.25 -0.60 -9.44
C VAL A 97 -15.15 0.60 -9.13
N VAL A 98 -14.89 1.28 -8.03
CA VAL A 98 -15.59 2.52 -7.65
C VAL A 98 -14.56 3.63 -7.52
N ILE A 99 -14.74 4.68 -8.30
CA ILE A 99 -13.90 5.87 -8.33
C ILE A 99 -14.72 6.99 -7.68
N LYS A 100 -14.26 7.50 -6.55
CA LYS A 100 -14.89 8.63 -5.86
C LYS A 100 -14.06 9.89 -6.00
N SER A 101 -14.66 10.96 -6.48
CA SER A 101 -14.06 12.30 -6.40
C SER A 101 -13.85 12.69 -4.93
N THR A 102 -12.74 13.34 -4.62
CA THR A 102 -12.40 13.76 -3.27
C THR A 102 -11.46 14.95 -3.30
N SER A 103 -11.79 15.99 -2.53
CA SER A 103 -10.96 17.19 -2.44
C SER A 103 -9.72 17.01 -1.55
N LYS A 104 -9.66 15.94 -0.73
CA LYS A 104 -8.60 15.73 0.28
C LYS A 104 -8.30 14.24 0.55
N TYR A 105 -7.97 13.44 -0.45
CA TYR A 105 -7.47 12.08 -0.17
C TYR A 105 -5.94 12.02 -0.19
N ARG A 106 -5.35 11.63 0.96
CA ARG A 106 -3.93 11.29 1.22
C ARG A 106 -2.94 11.92 0.21
N SER A 107 -2.41 13.10 0.56
CA SER A 107 -1.48 13.91 -0.26
C SER A 107 -2.12 14.57 -1.50
N ASN A 108 -3.26 15.28 -1.31
CA ASN A 108 -3.96 16.06 -2.35
C ASN A 108 -4.39 15.27 -3.60
N ARG A 109 -4.68 13.96 -3.46
CA ARG A 109 -5.21 13.19 -4.58
C ARG A 109 -6.68 13.49 -4.83
N ALA A 110 -7.02 13.66 -6.10
CA ALA A 110 -8.34 14.07 -6.58
C ALA A 110 -9.37 12.94 -6.56
N TYR A 111 -8.92 11.68 -6.70
CA TYR A 111 -9.81 10.53 -6.76
C TYR A 111 -9.37 9.41 -5.82
N LYS A 112 -10.33 8.80 -5.12
CA LYS A 112 -10.15 7.57 -4.36
C LYS A 112 -10.72 6.42 -5.16
N VAL A 113 -9.88 5.48 -5.56
CA VAL A 113 -10.25 4.24 -6.24
C VAL A 113 -10.42 3.12 -5.24
N SER A 114 -11.52 2.40 -5.34
CA SER A 114 -11.85 1.22 -4.54
C SER A 114 -12.14 0.04 -5.46
N ILE A 115 -11.40 -1.05 -5.33
CA ILE A 115 -11.54 -2.26 -6.14
C ILE A 115 -12.07 -3.38 -5.23
N LYS A 116 -13.23 -3.92 -5.59
CA LYS A 116 -13.80 -5.13 -4.99
C LYS A 116 -13.35 -6.33 -5.80
N LEU A 117 -12.88 -7.37 -5.13
CA LEU A 117 -12.52 -8.64 -5.77
C LEU A 117 -13.58 -9.70 -5.47
N LYS A 118 -13.81 -10.58 -6.44
CA LYS A 118 -14.70 -11.74 -6.32
C LYS A 118 -14.29 -12.61 -5.13
N GLY A 119 -15.27 -12.97 -4.29
CA GLY A 119 -15.05 -13.84 -3.13
C GLY A 119 -14.21 -13.26 -2.00
N ARG A 120 -13.80 -11.97 -2.06
CA ARG A 120 -13.10 -11.31 -0.95
C ARG A 120 -13.97 -10.27 -0.28
N PHE A 121 -14.03 -10.30 1.06
CA PHE A 121 -14.79 -9.30 1.82
C PHE A 121 -14.19 -7.89 1.67
N PHE A 122 -12.86 -7.78 1.79
CA PHE A 122 -12.14 -6.51 1.77
C PHE A 122 -12.04 -5.89 0.38
N LYS A 123 -12.04 -4.55 0.35
CA LYS A 123 -11.82 -3.74 -0.85
C LYS A 123 -10.39 -3.21 -0.85
N TYR A 124 -9.78 -3.21 -2.01
CA TYR A 124 -8.48 -2.61 -2.26
C TYR A 124 -8.68 -1.12 -2.52
N THR A 125 -7.97 -0.24 -1.82
CA THR A 125 -8.15 1.20 -2.01
C THR A 125 -6.83 1.92 -2.23
N PHE A 126 -6.82 2.84 -3.19
CA PHE A 126 -5.70 3.73 -3.45
C PHE A 126 -6.19 5.03 -4.09
N GLY A 127 -5.41 6.10 -3.97
CA GLY A 127 -5.75 7.38 -4.59
C GLY A 127 -5.08 7.54 -5.95
N ILE A 128 -5.71 8.21 -6.91
CA ILE A 128 -5.13 8.58 -8.21
C ILE A 128 -5.48 10.04 -8.52
N GLY A 129 -4.60 10.75 -9.22
CA GLY A 129 -4.86 12.09 -9.75
C GLY A 129 -4.59 13.17 -8.72
N HIS A 130 -4.35 14.39 -9.18
CA HIS A 130 -4.14 15.60 -8.37
C HIS A 130 -4.82 16.74 -9.12
N ILE A 131 -5.58 17.58 -8.41
CA ILE A 131 -6.44 18.62 -9.02
C ILE A 131 -5.61 19.65 -9.82
N SER A 132 -4.32 19.81 -9.51
CA SER A 132 -3.50 20.90 -10.06
C SER A 132 -2.30 20.50 -10.94
N THR A 133 -2.12 19.23 -11.32
CA THR A 133 -0.96 18.83 -12.17
C THR A 133 -1.31 17.89 -13.32
N ASP A 134 -0.99 18.31 -14.54
CA ASP A 134 -1.21 17.54 -15.79
C ASP A 134 -0.62 16.13 -15.76
N LYS A 135 0.50 15.93 -15.05
CA LYS A 135 1.14 14.63 -14.90
C LYS A 135 0.31 13.64 -14.10
N GLU A 136 -0.43 14.10 -13.11
CA GLU A 136 -1.29 13.25 -12.28
C GLU A 136 -2.64 12.99 -12.97
N GLN A 137 -3.18 13.98 -13.70
CA GLN A 137 -4.36 13.78 -14.53
C GLN A 137 -4.12 12.71 -15.61
N LYS A 138 -2.94 12.71 -16.26
CA LYS A 138 -2.53 11.65 -17.20
C LYS A 138 -2.54 10.25 -16.58
N LYS A 139 -2.27 10.11 -15.27
CA LYS A 139 -2.34 8.80 -14.57
C LYS A 139 -3.78 8.34 -14.40
N TYR A 140 -4.70 9.28 -14.12
CA TYR A 140 -6.12 9.00 -14.06
C TYR A 140 -6.68 8.60 -15.43
N ASP A 141 -6.34 9.36 -16.48
CA ASP A 141 -6.79 9.07 -17.85
C ASP A 141 -6.25 7.72 -18.34
N TYR A 142 -4.97 7.42 -18.05
CA TYR A 142 -4.39 6.10 -18.29
C TYR A 142 -5.17 4.99 -17.58
N PHE A 143 -5.48 5.16 -16.30
CA PHE A 143 -6.23 4.18 -15.52
C PHE A 143 -7.62 3.91 -16.13
N LEU A 144 -8.37 4.96 -16.47
CA LEU A 144 -9.68 4.81 -17.13
C LEU A 144 -9.57 4.12 -18.49
N LYS A 145 -8.56 4.47 -19.29
CA LYS A 145 -8.32 3.86 -20.61
C LYS A 145 -8.07 2.35 -20.47
N GLU A 146 -7.26 1.95 -19.50
CA GLU A 146 -6.94 0.54 -19.26
C GLU A 146 -8.13 -0.28 -18.73
N LEU A 147 -9.00 0.33 -17.91
CA LEU A 147 -10.26 -0.30 -17.46
C LEU A 147 -11.19 -0.55 -18.64
N LYS A 148 -11.41 0.47 -19.49
CA LYS A 148 -12.24 0.34 -20.70
C LYS A 148 -11.71 -0.73 -21.65
N LYS A 149 -10.40 -0.72 -21.91
CA LYS A 149 -9.74 -1.69 -22.80
C LYS A 149 -9.95 -3.15 -22.35
N ARG A 150 -10.10 -3.37 -21.04
CA ARG A 150 -10.26 -4.71 -20.44
C ARG A 150 -11.71 -5.05 -20.09
N HIS A 151 -12.66 -4.22 -20.50
CA HIS A 151 -14.08 -4.41 -20.18
C HIS A 151 -14.34 -4.59 -18.67
N ILE A 152 -13.59 -3.85 -17.84
CA ILE A 152 -13.77 -3.88 -16.38
C ILE A 152 -14.82 -2.82 -16.03
N ASP A 153 -15.91 -3.25 -15.40
CA ASP A 153 -16.97 -2.35 -14.96
C ASP A 153 -16.49 -1.41 -13.86
N TYR A 154 -16.77 -0.13 -14.05
CA TYR A 154 -16.42 0.92 -13.08
C TYR A 154 -17.55 1.94 -12.91
N GLU A 155 -17.72 2.40 -11.67
CA GLU A 155 -18.63 3.49 -11.30
C GLU A 155 -17.83 4.73 -10.90
N ILE A 156 -18.23 5.91 -11.40
CA ILE A 156 -17.71 7.21 -10.97
C ILE A 156 -18.78 7.86 -10.09
N LYS A 157 -18.41 8.28 -8.87
CA LYS A 157 -19.27 8.92 -7.87
C LYS A 157 -18.65 10.17 -7.26
#